data_AF-A0A5C9BB02-F1
#
_entry.id   AF-A0A5C9BB02-F1
#
_cell.length_a   1.000
_cell.length_b   1.000
_cell.length_c   1.000
_cell.angle_alpha   90.00
_cell.angle_beta   90.00
_cell.angle_gamma   90.00
#
_symmetry.space_group_name_H-M   'P 1'
#
loop_
_entity.id
_entity.type
_entity.pdbx_description
1 polymer ?
#
loop_
_entity_poly.entity_id
_entity_poly.type
_entity_poly.pdbx_seq_one_letter_code
_entity_poly.pdbx_strand_id
1 'polypeptide(L)'
;KWLDDNQPALAEWRKGTELSQAVAIQPKDFRFTSTLEVVQQSREFTRLATLQAERLAHEGDVEAAWSWLLASFRASRHVQQNGVLVQRLVGMAMFFSTADVTRRWAANPEVTAELLRKALAEFREADQLTPSNSVAMKAEYLVLRNTLWEDTSLSELVDAPSGLQSPALFVLGEPELSLKVFQHVFANQLSEIDKPKWSRAPTAAGKFTLYDLPPGVTKSLPARELDKIVESAILARLTLPAYQQADVAMQREAARRATLPLMLACQLHLRLHGDWPANVTDLVPDILAEPPVDPLGKSGELLRLKRVGDDLVIFSVGLNGNDDGGNIGDFIGGNSNEAPDQGIRALRPYLSPNPTKPEVTPPEKN
;
A
#
# COMPACT_ATOMS: atom_id res chain seq x y z
N LYS A 1 -20.53 -21.20 8.67
CA LYS A 1 -19.88 -22.51 8.47
C LYS A 1 -18.41 -22.36 8.08
N TRP A 2 -18.06 -21.90 6.88
CA TRP A 2 -16.65 -21.82 6.46
C TRP A 2 -15.76 -20.95 7.39
N LEU A 3 -16.23 -19.76 7.79
CA LEU A 3 -15.50 -18.91 8.77
C LEU A 3 -15.37 -19.59 10.14
N ASP A 4 -16.39 -20.34 10.56
CA ASP A 4 -16.42 -21.01 11.86
C ASP A 4 -15.46 -22.20 11.86
N ASP A 5 -15.38 -22.94 10.75
CA ASP A 5 -14.43 -24.04 10.56
C ASP A 5 -12.96 -23.55 10.60
N ASN A 6 -12.71 -22.27 10.25
CA ASN A 6 -11.37 -21.67 10.21
C ASN A 6 -11.07 -20.75 11.41
N GLN A 7 -11.96 -20.63 12.39
CA GLN A 7 -11.76 -19.78 13.57
C GLN A 7 -10.46 -20.06 14.33
N PRO A 8 -10.08 -21.33 14.61
CA PRO A 8 -8.83 -21.60 15.32
C PRO A 8 -7.59 -21.02 14.63
N ALA A 9 -7.54 -21.12 13.30
CA ALA A 9 -6.43 -20.57 12.51
C ALA A 9 -6.44 -19.03 12.51
N LEU A 10 -7.62 -18.41 12.39
CA LEU A 10 -7.78 -16.95 12.46
C LEU A 10 -7.39 -16.39 13.82
N ALA A 11 -7.74 -17.08 14.90
CA ALA A 11 -7.37 -16.69 16.25
C ALA A 11 -5.84 -16.73 16.46
N GLU A 12 -5.16 -17.76 15.94
CA GLU A 12 -3.70 -17.85 16.03
C GLU A 12 -3.01 -16.78 15.17
N TRP A 13 -3.47 -16.59 13.92
CA TRP A 13 -2.97 -15.52 13.05
C TRP A 13 -3.12 -14.15 13.70
N ARG A 14 -4.27 -13.90 14.36
CA ARG A 14 -4.55 -12.63 15.05
C ARG A 14 -3.54 -12.35 16.16
N LYS A 15 -3.15 -13.35 16.97
CA LYS A 15 -2.08 -13.19 17.98
C LYS A 15 -0.77 -12.72 17.34
N GLY A 16 -0.43 -13.30 16.18
CA GLY A 16 0.75 -12.88 15.41
C GLY A 16 0.70 -11.39 15.05
N THR A 17 -0.48 -10.86 14.71
CA THR A 17 -0.64 -9.44 14.37
C THR A 17 -0.32 -8.49 15.53
N GLU A 18 -0.41 -8.93 16.78
CA GLU A 18 -0.11 -8.13 17.97
C GLU A 18 1.39 -7.87 18.17
N LEU A 19 2.25 -8.64 17.51
CA LEU A 19 3.70 -8.44 17.55
C LEU A 19 4.12 -7.14 16.84
N SER A 20 5.21 -6.54 17.28
CA SER A 20 5.77 -5.32 16.68
C SER A 20 6.54 -5.58 15.38
N GLN A 21 6.99 -6.81 15.17
CA GLN A 21 7.82 -7.20 14.03
C GLN A 21 7.44 -8.55 13.45
N ALA A 22 7.62 -8.70 12.15
CA ALA A 22 7.54 -9.96 11.43
C ALA A 22 8.75 -10.15 10.51
N VAL A 23 9.23 -11.39 10.42
CA VAL A 23 10.28 -11.83 9.50
C VAL A 23 9.94 -13.23 9.01
N ALA A 24 9.54 -13.35 7.74
CA ALA A 24 9.28 -14.65 7.12
C ALA A 24 10.57 -15.29 6.59
N ILE A 25 11.39 -14.50 5.90
CA ILE A 25 12.69 -14.88 5.35
C ILE A 25 13.68 -13.77 5.71
N GLN A 26 14.91 -14.13 6.05
CA GLN A 26 15.94 -13.13 6.36
C GLN A 26 16.34 -12.38 5.08
N PRO A 27 16.51 -11.04 5.11
CA PRO A 27 16.88 -10.22 3.94
C PRO A 27 18.08 -10.77 3.13
N LYS A 28 19.08 -11.33 3.82
CA LYS A 28 20.29 -11.89 3.21
C LYS A 28 20.06 -13.18 2.43
N ASP A 29 18.99 -13.90 2.74
CA ASP A 29 18.69 -15.23 2.21
C ASP A 29 17.69 -15.18 1.05
N PHE A 30 17.12 -14.00 0.74
CA PHE A 30 16.26 -13.83 -0.42
C PHE A 30 17.02 -13.96 -1.74
N ARG A 31 16.32 -14.56 -2.71
CA ARG A 31 16.70 -14.75 -4.10
C ARG A 31 15.48 -14.53 -4.99
N PHE A 32 15.70 -14.42 -6.30
CA PHE A 32 14.60 -14.27 -7.25
C PHE A 32 13.62 -15.47 -7.22
N THR A 33 14.16 -16.67 -6.98
CA THR A 33 13.42 -17.94 -6.89
C THR A 33 12.81 -18.21 -5.50
N SER A 34 12.95 -17.30 -4.53
CA SER A 34 12.41 -17.50 -3.19
C SER A 34 10.88 -17.62 -3.23
N THR A 35 10.34 -18.72 -2.68
CA THR A 35 8.90 -18.89 -2.56
C THR A 35 8.33 -17.95 -1.50
N LEU A 36 7.19 -17.35 -1.81
CA LEU A 36 6.51 -16.37 -0.94
C LEU A 36 5.24 -16.97 -0.33
N GLU A 37 5.31 -18.19 0.19
CA GLU A 37 4.15 -18.94 0.70
C GLU A 37 3.43 -18.20 1.83
N VAL A 38 4.19 -17.72 2.81
CA VAL A 38 3.67 -16.93 3.95
C VAL A 38 2.90 -15.69 3.46
N VAL A 39 3.33 -15.10 2.34
CA VAL A 39 2.73 -13.89 1.77
C VAL A 39 1.40 -14.20 1.10
N GLN A 40 1.31 -15.32 0.37
CA GLN A 40 0.05 -15.79 -0.23
C GLN A 40 -0.96 -16.15 0.86
N GLN A 41 -0.53 -16.91 1.87
CA GLN A 41 -1.37 -17.26 3.03
C GLN A 41 -1.83 -16.01 3.79
N SER A 42 -0.97 -15.00 3.94
CA SER A 42 -1.33 -13.73 4.59
C SER A 42 -2.45 -12.98 3.84
N ARG A 43 -2.49 -13.04 2.50
CA ARG A 43 -3.60 -12.50 1.72
C ARG A 43 -4.90 -13.23 2.01
N GLU A 44 -4.85 -14.55 2.11
CA GLU A 44 -6.02 -15.37 2.44
C GLU A 44 -6.53 -15.02 3.84
N PHE A 45 -5.68 -15.05 4.87
CA PHE A 45 -6.08 -14.64 6.23
C PHE A 45 -6.66 -13.23 6.29
N THR A 46 -6.10 -12.27 5.55
CA THR A 46 -6.65 -10.91 5.48
C THR A 46 -8.06 -10.89 4.90
N ARG A 47 -8.31 -11.63 3.81
CA ARG A 47 -9.66 -11.75 3.22
C ARG A 47 -10.65 -12.32 4.22
N LEU A 48 -10.25 -13.35 4.96
CA LEU A 48 -11.09 -13.97 5.98
C LEU A 48 -11.35 -13.06 7.16
N ALA A 49 -10.33 -12.35 7.64
CA ALA A 49 -10.47 -11.35 8.70
C ALA A 49 -11.41 -10.22 8.28
N THR A 50 -11.33 -9.76 7.03
CA THR A 50 -12.27 -8.76 6.51
C THR A 50 -13.71 -9.28 6.41
N LEU A 51 -13.90 -10.53 5.97
CA LEU A 51 -15.23 -11.16 5.95
C LEU A 51 -15.78 -11.34 7.37
N GLN A 52 -14.94 -11.71 8.33
CA GLN A 52 -15.31 -11.82 9.74
C GLN A 52 -15.71 -10.44 10.31
N ALA A 53 -14.98 -9.38 9.96
CA ALA A 53 -15.33 -8.01 10.36
C ALA A 53 -16.69 -7.58 9.80
N GLU A 54 -16.96 -7.85 8.51
CA GLU A 54 -18.26 -7.56 7.89
C GLU A 54 -19.40 -8.33 8.55
N ARG A 55 -19.19 -9.63 8.84
CA ARG A 55 -20.17 -10.45 9.55
C ARG A 55 -20.52 -9.87 10.91
N LEU A 56 -19.50 -9.56 11.72
CA LEU A 56 -19.68 -8.99 13.06
C LEU A 56 -20.37 -7.63 13.00
N ALA A 57 -19.99 -6.76 12.05
CA ALA A 57 -20.65 -5.47 11.86
C ALA A 57 -22.13 -5.62 11.45
N HIS A 58 -22.47 -6.67 10.69
CA HIS A 58 -23.86 -6.98 10.35
C HIS A 58 -24.64 -7.57 11.53
N GLU A 59 -23.99 -8.33 12.41
CA GLU A 59 -24.55 -8.88 13.65
C GLU A 59 -24.67 -7.83 14.78
N GLY A 60 -24.16 -6.62 14.55
CA GLY A 60 -24.19 -5.48 15.47
C GLY A 60 -22.99 -5.38 16.42
N ASP A 61 -22.02 -6.29 16.32
CA ASP A 61 -20.78 -6.24 17.08
C ASP A 61 -19.71 -5.42 16.34
N VAL A 62 -19.97 -4.11 16.24
CA VAL A 62 -19.10 -3.17 15.52
C VAL A 62 -17.72 -2.99 16.17
N GLU A 63 -17.60 -3.20 17.48
CA GLU A 63 -16.31 -3.13 18.17
C GLU A 63 -15.44 -4.35 17.87
N ALA A 64 -16.00 -5.57 17.92
CA ALA A 64 -15.27 -6.75 17.51
C ALA A 64 -14.90 -6.69 16.02
N ALA A 65 -15.79 -6.16 15.16
CA ALA A 65 -15.49 -5.92 13.75
C ALA A 65 -14.24 -5.04 13.57
N TRP A 66 -14.16 -3.92 14.28
CA TRP A 66 -12.98 -3.05 14.24
C TRP A 66 -11.70 -3.80 14.64
N SER A 67 -11.76 -4.64 15.68
CA SER A 67 -10.60 -5.38 16.14
C SER A 67 -10.01 -6.32 15.07
N TRP A 68 -10.84 -6.87 14.17
CA TRP A 68 -10.39 -7.66 13.02
C TRP A 68 -9.82 -6.79 11.88
N LEU A 69 -10.40 -5.61 11.65
CA LEU A 69 -9.85 -4.64 10.71
C LEU A 69 -8.48 -4.13 11.15
N LEU A 70 -8.31 -3.84 12.44
CA LEU A 70 -7.03 -3.44 13.02
C LEU A 70 -5.97 -4.55 12.87
N ALA A 71 -6.33 -5.81 13.15
CA ALA A 71 -5.45 -6.95 12.92
C ALA A 71 -5.02 -7.05 11.44
N SER A 72 -5.95 -6.82 10.51
CA SER A 72 -5.67 -6.81 9.06
C SER A 72 -4.73 -5.67 8.64
N PHE A 73 -4.90 -4.47 9.21
CA PHE A 73 -3.96 -3.37 8.99
C PHE A 73 -2.56 -3.70 9.49
N ARG A 74 -2.43 -4.27 10.69
CA ARG A 74 -1.14 -4.67 11.26
C ARG A 74 -0.47 -5.78 10.45
N ALA A 75 -1.22 -6.82 10.07
CA ALA A 75 -0.74 -7.88 9.18
C ALA A 75 -0.27 -7.32 7.83
N SER A 76 -0.98 -6.33 7.27
CA SER A 76 -0.55 -5.65 6.05
C SER A 76 0.84 -5.04 6.19
N ARG A 77 1.20 -4.53 7.38
CA ARG A 77 2.53 -3.96 7.66
C ARG A 77 3.57 -5.05 7.88
N HIS A 78 3.22 -6.11 8.60
CA HIS A 78 4.10 -7.28 8.80
C HIS A 78 4.56 -7.89 7.49
N VAL A 79 3.67 -8.03 6.49
CA VAL A 79 4.07 -8.54 5.17
C VAL A 79 5.09 -7.61 4.49
N GLN A 80 5.02 -6.31 4.73
CA GLN A 80 5.93 -5.33 4.12
C GLN A 80 7.24 -5.19 4.90
N GLN A 81 7.23 -5.48 6.20
CA GLN A 81 8.42 -5.41 7.05
C GLN A 81 9.47 -6.38 6.54
N ASN A 82 10.69 -5.87 6.35
CA ASN A 82 11.86 -6.65 5.94
C ASN A 82 11.68 -7.44 4.63
N GLY A 83 10.66 -7.10 3.82
CA GLY A 83 10.31 -7.82 2.61
C GLY A 83 10.85 -7.20 1.33
N VAL A 84 10.86 -8.00 0.26
CA VAL A 84 11.19 -7.59 -1.11
C VAL A 84 10.02 -6.81 -1.75
N LEU A 85 10.20 -6.28 -2.97
CA LEU A 85 9.17 -5.44 -3.59
C LEU A 85 7.82 -6.15 -3.77
N VAL A 86 7.82 -7.43 -4.11
CA VAL A 86 6.58 -8.22 -4.24
C VAL A 86 5.80 -8.23 -2.90
N GLN A 87 6.50 -8.41 -1.78
CA GLN A 87 5.88 -8.37 -0.46
C GLN A 87 5.36 -6.98 -0.11
N ARG A 88 6.12 -5.93 -0.45
CA ARG A 88 5.68 -4.55 -0.31
C ARG A 88 4.36 -4.30 -1.04
N LEU A 89 4.25 -4.72 -2.30
CA LEU A 89 3.03 -4.61 -3.11
C LEU A 89 1.87 -5.44 -2.55
N VAL A 90 2.15 -6.64 -2.03
CA VAL A 90 1.12 -7.48 -1.39
C VAL A 90 0.55 -6.80 -0.14
N GLY A 91 1.41 -6.28 0.73
CA GLY A 91 0.93 -5.57 1.92
C GLY A 91 0.13 -4.32 1.58
N MET A 92 0.48 -3.59 0.52
CA MET A 92 -0.35 -2.47 0.02
C MET A 92 -1.74 -2.95 -0.41
N ALA A 93 -1.82 -4.06 -1.15
CA ALA A 93 -3.09 -4.62 -1.60
C ALA A 93 -3.97 -5.05 -0.41
N MET A 94 -3.37 -5.69 0.61
CA MET A 94 -4.05 -6.02 1.86
C MET A 94 -4.62 -4.75 2.51
N PHE A 95 -3.79 -3.72 2.70
CA PHE A 95 -4.20 -2.43 3.24
C PHE A 95 -5.37 -1.81 2.47
N PHE A 96 -5.34 -1.81 1.13
CA PHE A 96 -6.42 -1.25 0.31
C PHE A 96 -7.73 -2.01 0.49
N SER A 97 -7.69 -3.34 0.51
CA SER A 97 -8.89 -4.15 0.76
C SER A 97 -9.47 -3.91 2.16
N THR A 98 -8.64 -3.79 3.19
CA THR A 98 -9.09 -3.48 4.55
C THR A 98 -9.66 -2.07 4.66
N ALA A 99 -9.06 -1.08 3.98
CA ALA A 99 -9.56 0.29 3.95
C ALA A 99 -10.96 0.40 3.32
N ASP A 100 -11.24 -0.39 2.27
CA ASP A 100 -12.57 -0.44 1.65
C ASP A 100 -13.65 -0.98 2.62
N VAL A 101 -13.32 -2.00 3.39
CA VAL A 101 -14.24 -2.54 4.41
C VAL A 101 -14.39 -1.54 5.55
N THR A 102 -13.30 -0.85 5.92
CA THR A 102 -13.29 0.14 6.99
C THR A 102 -14.20 1.33 6.71
N ARG A 103 -14.25 1.85 5.46
CA ARG A 103 -15.19 2.95 5.13
C ARG A 103 -16.66 2.54 5.28
N ARG A 104 -17.00 1.27 5.03
CA ARG A 104 -18.36 0.73 5.20
C ARG A 104 -18.67 0.49 6.68
N TRP A 105 -17.71 -0.07 7.42
CA TRP A 105 -17.78 -0.18 8.87
C TRP A 105 -18.00 1.19 9.54
N ALA A 106 -17.21 2.21 9.20
CA ALA A 106 -17.32 3.55 9.78
C ALA A 106 -18.65 4.26 9.46
N ALA A 107 -19.33 3.85 8.38
CA ALA A 107 -20.64 4.33 8.01
C ALA A 107 -21.79 3.58 8.68
N ASN A 108 -21.52 2.50 9.42
CA ASN A 108 -22.56 1.80 10.19
C ASN A 108 -23.13 2.76 11.26
N PRO A 109 -24.46 2.92 11.37
CA PRO A 109 -25.08 3.77 12.40
C PRO A 109 -24.73 3.38 13.84
N GLU A 110 -24.40 2.11 14.10
CA GLU A 110 -24.03 1.62 15.43
C GLU A 110 -22.59 1.99 15.82
N VAL A 111 -21.76 2.44 14.86
CA VAL A 111 -20.42 2.95 15.16
C VAL A 111 -20.53 4.35 15.77
N THR A 112 -20.19 4.44 17.05
CA THR A 112 -20.28 5.65 17.86
C THR A 112 -19.08 6.59 17.68
N ALA A 113 -19.20 7.82 18.17
CA ALA A 113 -18.11 8.79 18.18
C ALA A 113 -16.90 8.30 19.02
N GLU A 114 -17.15 7.63 20.14
CA GLU A 114 -16.12 7.05 21.00
C GLU A 114 -15.33 5.97 20.26
N LEU A 115 -16.04 5.08 19.56
CA LEU A 115 -15.43 4.01 18.79
C LEU A 115 -14.62 4.55 17.60
N LEU A 116 -15.10 5.58 16.90
CA LEU A 116 -14.34 6.25 15.84
C LEU A 116 -13.06 6.92 16.38
N ARG A 117 -13.14 7.55 17.56
CA ARG A 117 -11.96 8.16 18.21
C ARG A 117 -10.92 7.09 18.58
N LYS A 118 -11.37 5.97 19.15
CA LYS A 118 -10.53 4.79 19.44
C LYS A 118 -9.89 4.25 18.16
N ALA A 119 -10.70 4.00 17.12
CA ALA A 119 -10.23 3.48 15.85
C ALA A 119 -9.20 4.38 15.16
N LEU A 120 -9.41 5.71 15.19
CA LEU A 120 -8.45 6.68 14.67
C LEU A 120 -7.10 6.61 15.39
N ALA A 121 -7.11 6.49 16.73
CA ALA A 121 -5.88 6.39 17.52
C ALA A 121 -5.14 5.07 17.26
N GLU A 122 -5.85 3.94 17.32
CA GLU A 122 -5.27 2.61 17.10
C GLU A 122 -4.77 2.42 15.66
N PHE A 123 -5.48 2.97 14.67
CA PHE A 123 -5.01 2.97 13.29
C PHE A 123 -3.70 3.73 13.14
N ARG A 124 -3.59 4.92 13.75
CA ARG A 124 -2.35 5.73 13.70
C ARG A 124 -1.17 4.99 14.32
N GLU A 125 -1.38 4.29 15.43
CA GLU A 125 -0.34 3.45 16.04
C GLU A 125 0.07 2.31 15.10
N ALA A 126 -0.90 1.58 14.53
CA ALA A 126 -0.61 0.52 13.56
C ALA A 126 0.11 1.05 12.30
N ASP A 127 -0.21 2.26 11.85
CA ASP A 127 0.38 2.86 10.66
C ASP A 127 1.86 3.24 10.86
N GLN A 128 2.31 3.45 12.11
CA GLN A 128 3.73 3.65 12.46
C GLN A 128 4.58 2.41 12.19
N LEU A 129 3.97 1.21 12.08
CA LEU A 129 4.69 -0.01 11.71
C LEU A 129 5.09 -0.06 10.23
N THR A 130 4.66 0.91 9.41
CA THR A 130 4.96 0.91 7.99
C THR A 130 6.45 1.20 7.75
N PRO A 131 7.18 0.30 7.08
CA PRO A 131 8.60 0.53 6.81
C PRO A 131 8.80 1.67 5.83
N SER A 132 9.95 2.34 5.94
CA SER A 132 10.44 3.27 4.91
C SER A 132 10.54 2.56 3.55
N ASN A 133 10.29 3.29 2.46
CA ASN A 133 10.34 2.73 1.11
C ASN A 133 11.72 2.18 0.76
N SER A 134 12.79 2.79 1.30
CA SER A 134 14.15 2.30 1.14
C SER A 134 14.41 0.89 1.69
N VAL A 135 13.61 0.41 2.64
CA VAL A 135 13.75 -0.96 3.17
C VAL A 135 13.52 -1.99 2.07
N ALA A 136 12.41 -1.86 1.34
CA ALA A 136 12.09 -2.78 0.26
C ALA A 136 13.08 -2.67 -0.90
N MET A 137 13.53 -1.45 -1.24
CA MET A 137 14.57 -1.23 -2.26
C MET A 137 15.91 -1.87 -1.86
N LYS A 138 16.33 -1.77 -0.60
CA LYS A 138 17.56 -2.41 -0.12
C LYS A 138 17.45 -3.93 -0.16
N ALA A 139 16.30 -4.49 0.23
CA ALA A 139 16.05 -5.93 0.14
C ALA A 139 16.10 -6.41 -1.32
N GLU A 140 15.52 -5.64 -2.25
CA GLU A 140 15.55 -5.94 -3.68
C GLU A 140 16.97 -5.92 -4.26
N TYR A 141 17.80 -4.96 -3.85
CA TYR A 141 19.22 -4.95 -4.23
C TYR A 141 19.95 -6.21 -3.76
N LEU A 142 19.64 -6.73 -2.56
CA LEU A 142 20.20 -7.99 -2.07
C LEU A 142 19.73 -9.18 -2.92
N VAL A 143 18.45 -9.24 -3.27
CA VAL A 143 17.88 -10.25 -4.18
C VAL A 143 18.67 -10.28 -5.48
N LEU A 144 18.80 -9.13 -6.13
CA LEU A 144 19.54 -9.01 -7.39
C LEU A 144 20.97 -9.49 -7.23
N ARG A 145 21.69 -8.96 -6.23
CA ARG A 145 23.09 -9.31 -5.99
C ARG A 145 23.28 -10.82 -5.75
N ASN A 146 22.39 -11.44 -4.98
CA ASN A 146 22.44 -12.87 -4.68
C ASN A 146 22.10 -13.72 -5.91
N THR A 147 21.26 -13.19 -6.81
CA THR A 147 20.77 -13.88 -8.02
C THR A 147 21.79 -13.86 -9.16
N LEU A 148 22.57 -12.79 -9.31
CA LEU A 148 23.47 -12.57 -10.46
C LEU A 148 24.53 -13.66 -10.67
N TRP A 149 24.81 -14.48 -9.67
CA TRP A 149 25.87 -15.49 -9.69
C TRP A 149 25.34 -16.93 -9.66
N GLU A 150 24.02 -17.10 -9.68
CA GLU A 150 23.37 -18.42 -9.64
C GLU A 150 22.76 -18.75 -11.01
N ASP A 151 23.36 -19.73 -11.69
CA ASP A 151 23.00 -20.18 -13.04
C ASP A 151 21.49 -20.47 -13.21
N THR A 152 20.92 -21.25 -12.30
CA THR A 152 19.50 -21.64 -12.31
C THR A 152 18.53 -20.47 -12.15
N SER A 153 18.96 -19.38 -11.53
CA SER A 153 18.07 -18.22 -11.29
C SER A 153 18.10 -17.23 -12.47
N LEU A 154 19.21 -17.17 -13.21
CA LEU A 154 19.35 -16.34 -14.41
C LEU A 154 18.53 -16.90 -15.58
N SER A 155 18.36 -18.22 -15.65
CA SER A 155 17.58 -18.88 -16.70
C SER A 155 16.09 -18.56 -16.66
N GLU A 156 15.55 -18.24 -15.48
CA GLU A 156 14.17 -17.77 -15.32
C GLU A 156 13.97 -16.31 -15.77
N LEU A 157 15.04 -15.52 -15.84
CA LEU A 157 14.99 -14.09 -16.15
C LEU A 157 15.15 -13.79 -17.65
N VAL A 158 15.79 -14.69 -18.42
CA VAL A 158 16.11 -14.47 -19.83
C VAL A 158 15.54 -15.60 -20.67
N ASP A 159 14.71 -15.26 -21.65
CA ASP A 159 14.11 -16.22 -22.57
C ASP A 159 15.12 -16.61 -23.67
N ALA A 160 15.78 -17.76 -23.52
CA ALA A 160 16.78 -18.30 -24.43
C ALA A 160 16.84 -19.85 -24.35
N PRO A 161 17.49 -20.57 -25.27
CA PRO A 161 17.53 -22.05 -25.22
C PRO A 161 18.22 -22.57 -23.95
N SER A 162 17.57 -23.50 -23.24
CA SER A 162 18.08 -24.14 -22.01
C SER A 162 19.50 -24.69 -22.20
N GLY A 163 20.45 -24.24 -21.36
CA GLY A 163 21.86 -24.66 -21.37
C GLY A 163 22.86 -23.73 -22.08
N LEU A 164 22.39 -22.71 -22.82
CA LEU A 164 23.26 -21.69 -23.47
C LEU A 164 23.18 -20.30 -22.81
N GLN A 165 22.18 -20.06 -21.98
CA GLN A 165 21.80 -18.72 -21.48
C GLN A 165 22.84 -18.13 -20.53
N SER A 166 23.22 -18.91 -19.51
CA SER A 166 24.14 -18.47 -18.48
C SER A 166 25.57 -18.35 -19.00
N PRO A 167 26.16 -19.33 -19.72
CA PRO A 167 27.47 -19.14 -20.32
C PRO A 167 27.56 -17.90 -21.22
N ALA A 168 26.51 -17.58 -21.98
CA ALA A 168 26.48 -16.38 -22.82
C ALA A 168 26.47 -15.08 -21.99
N LEU A 169 25.65 -15.00 -20.92
CA LEU A 169 25.64 -13.85 -20.01
C LEU A 169 27.01 -13.68 -19.30
N PHE A 170 27.62 -14.78 -18.85
CA PHE A 170 28.95 -14.76 -18.23
C PHE A 170 30.04 -14.35 -19.23
N VAL A 171 30.00 -14.82 -20.48
CA VAL A 171 30.96 -14.42 -21.53
C VAL A 171 30.85 -12.92 -21.85
N LEU A 172 29.64 -12.35 -21.76
CA LEU A 172 29.41 -10.91 -21.92
C LEU A 172 29.77 -10.08 -20.68
N GLY A 173 30.15 -10.73 -19.57
CA GLY A 173 30.43 -10.06 -18.29
C GLY A 173 29.19 -9.39 -17.69
N GLU A 174 27.98 -9.90 -18.01
CA GLU A 174 26.72 -9.32 -17.56
C GLU A 174 26.55 -9.30 -16.04
N PRO A 175 26.92 -10.35 -15.27
CA PRO A 175 26.83 -10.29 -13.82
C PRO A 175 27.61 -9.12 -13.20
N GLU A 176 28.87 -8.93 -13.60
CA GLU A 176 29.71 -7.84 -13.11
C GLU A 176 29.22 -6.47 -13.57
N LEU A 177 28.85 -6.36 -14.86
CA LEU A 177 28.34 -5.12 -15.43
C LEU A 177 27.03 -4.71 -14.74
N SER A 178 26.05 -5.62 -14.69
CA SER A 178 24.75 -5.38 -14.08
C SER A 178 24.85 -5.09 -12.59
N LEU A 179 25.76 -5.74 -11.84
CA LEU A 179 26.00 -5.40 -10.44
C LEU A 179 26.46 -3.96 -10.26
N LYS A 180 27.40 -3.48 -11.09
CA LYS A 180 27.87 -2.08 -11.05
C LYS A 180 26.76 -1.12 -11.44
N VAL A 181 25.97 -1.45 -12.46
CA VAL A 181 24.81 -0.65 -12.86
C VAL A 181 23.80 -0.54 -11.71
N PHE A 182 23.45 -1.66 -11.07
CA PHE A 182 22.57 -1.66 -9.91
C PHE A 182 23.12 -0.82 -8.76
N GLN A 183 24.42 -0.87 -8.46
CA GLN A 183 25.00 -0.01 -7.43
C GLN A 183 24.75 1.48 -7.69
N HIS A 184 24.94 1.94 -8.94
CA HIS A 184 24.66 3.33 -9.30
C HIS A 184 23.17 3.66 -9.28
N VAL A 185 22.32 2.78 -9.82
CA VAL A 185 20.87 2.99 -9.85
C VAL A 185 20.31 3.05 -8.43
N PHE A 186 20.61 2.06 -7.58
CA PHE A 186 20.10 2.04 -6.21
C PHE A 186 20.68 3.17 -5.38
N ALA A 187 21.95 3.58 -5.57
CA ALA A 187 22.47 4.78 -4.93
C ALA A 187 21.70 6.05 -5.32
N ASN A 188 21.31 6.18 -6.59
CA ASN A 188 20.49 7.28 -7.09
C ASN A 188 19.07 7.24 -6.46
N GLN A 189 18.37 6.10 -6.56
CA GLN A 189 17.01 5.94 -6.05
C GLN A 189 16.93 6.11 -4.53
N LEU A 190 17.82 5.46 -3.78
CA LEU A 190 17.82 5.49 -2.31
C LEU A 190 18.09 6.88 -1.74
N SER A 191 18.68 7.79 -2.53
CA SER A 191 18.91 9.17 -2.09
C SER A 191 17.62 10.02 -2.04
N GLU A 192 16.56 9.61 -2.75
CA GLU A 192 15.34 10.39 -2.90
C GLU A 192 14.06 9.65 -2.46
N ILE A 193 14.04 8.31 -2.47
CA ILE A 193 12.80 7.53 -2.33
C ILE A 193 12.05 7.72 -0.99
N ASP A 194 12.76 8.02 0.09
CA ASP A 194 12.15 8.27 1.40
C ASP A 194 11.77 9.74 1.61
N LYS A 195 12.14 10.64 0.70
CA LYS A 195 11.77 12.06 0.79
C LYS A 195 10.34 12.29 0.32
N PRO A 196 9.63 13.28 0.90
CA PRO A 196 8.37 13.78 0.35
C PRO A 196 8.50 14.14 -1.12
N LYS A 197 7.49 13.83 -1.94
CA LYS A 197 7.54 13.97 -3.41
C LYS A 197 7.98 15.36 -3.87
N TRP A 198 7.43 16.41 -3.26
CA TRP A 198 7.76 17.81 -3.55
C TRP A 198 9.20 18.23 -3.21
N SER A 199 9.92 17.42 -2.42
CA SER A 199 11.30 17.68 -2.02
C SER A 199 12.33 16.79 -2.72
N ARG A 200 11.86 15.84 -3.54
CA ARG A 200 12.74 14.99 -4.35
C ARG A 200 13.41 15.81 -5.46
N ALA A 201 14.63 15.45 -5.80
CA ALA A 201 15.30 15.98 -6.98
C ALA A 201 14.44 15.76 -8.25
N PRO A 202 14.56 16.63 -9.27
CA PRO A 202 13.90 16.40 -10.56
C PRO A 202 14.44 15.13 -11.21
N THR A 203 13.62 14.46 -12.01
CA THR A 203 14.06 13.30 -12.80
C THR A 203 14.68 13.76 -14.11
N ALA A 204 15.78 13.14 -14.51
CA ALA A 204 16.38 13.37 -15.83
C ALA A 204 15.50 12.80 -16.94
N ALA A 205 15.56 13.41 -18.13
CA ALA A 205 14.96 12.83 -19.33
C ALA A 205 15.72 11.56 -19.73
N GLY A 206 15.00 10.46 -19.97
CA GLY A 206 15.56 9.15 -20.29
C GLY A 206 14.48 8.08 -20.38
N LYS A 207 14.89 6.84 -20.68
CA LYS A 207 13.96 5.69 -20.61
C LYS A 207 13.68 5.26 -19.18
N PHE A 208 14.62 5.54 -18.27
CA PHE A 208 14.51 5.18 -16.88
C PHE A 208 14.32 6.41 -15.98
N THR A 209 13.40 6.29 -15.01
CA THR A 209 13.13 7.32 -14.00
C THR A 209 14.30 7.43 -13.02
N LEU A 210 15.33 8.19 -13.39
CA LEU A 210 16.51 8.47 -12.56
C LEU A 210 16.54 9.94 -12.14
N TYR A 211 16.95 10.19 -10.90
CA TYR A 211 17.02 11.55 -10.34
C TYR A 211 18.26 12.30 -10.84
N ASP A 212 18.08 13.55 -11.28
CA ASP A 212 19.16 14.45 -11.70
C ASP A 212 19.82 15.08 -10.48
N LEU A 213 20.82 14.37 -9.94
CA LEU A 213 21.48 14.72 -8.69
C LEU A 213 22.71 15.60 -8.95
N PRO A 214 22.96 16.62 -8.10
CA PRO A 214 24.21 17.37 -8.15
C PRO A 214 25.45 16.47 -7.97
N PRO A 215 26.59 16.82 -8.59
CA PRO A 215 27.83 16.06 -8.42
C PRO A 215 28.23 15.92 -6.95
N GLY A 216 28.60 14.70 -6.55
CA GLY A 216 29.10 14.40 -5.19
C GLY A 216 28.01 14.09 -4.14
N VAL A 217 26.72 14.24 -4.47
CA VAL A 217 25.62 13.88 -3.53
C VAL A 217 25.55 12.37 -3.31
N THR A 218 25.81 11.59 -4.36
CA THR A 218 25.89 10.12 -4.28
C THR A 218 27.11 9.62 -5.05
N LYS A 219 27.46 8.35 -4.86
CA LYS A 219 28.44 7.65 -5.69
C LYS A 219 27.84 7.17 -7.04
N SER A 220 26.68 7.70 -7.43
CA SER A 220 26.03 7.36 -8.70
C SER A 220 26.64 8.13 -9.87
N LEU A 221 26.59 7.53 -11.07
CA LEU A 221 26.90 8.25 -12.31
C LEU A 221 25.82 9.32 -12.58
N PRO A 222 26.12 10.35 -13.38
CA PRO A 222 25.11 11.29 -13.84
C PRO A 222 23.92 10.56 -14.49
N ALA A 223 22.69 10.99 -14.19
CA ALA A 223 21.49 10.24 -14.56
C ALA A 223 21.39 9.94 -16.06
N ARG A 224 21.75 10.89 -16.92
CA ARG A 224 21.73 10.72 -18.39
C ARG A 224 22.78 9.72 -18.90
N GLU A 225 23.91 9.60 -18.23
CA GLU A 225 24.94 8.61 -18.57
C GLU A 225 24.53 7.23 -18.08
N LEU A 226 24.00 7.18 -16.84
CA LEU A 226 23.49 5.95 -16.26
C LEU A 226 22.34 5.36 -17.08
N ASP A 227 21.41 6.18 -17.57
CA ASP A 227 20.31 5.76 -18.45
C ASP A 227 20.82 4.97 -19.67
N LYS A 228 21.85 5.49 -20.36
CA LYS A 228 22.47 4.83 -21.51
C LYS A 228 23.16 3.53 -21.15
N ILE A 229 23.85 3.49 -20.00
CA ILE A 229 24.55 2.29 -19.54
C ILE A 229 23.55 1.20 -19.16
N VAL A 230 22.44 1.57 -18.50
CA VAL A 230 21.36 0.62 -18.19
C VAL A 230 20.86 -0.06 -19.46
N GLU A 231 20.66 0.68 -20.56
CA GLU A 231 20.19 0.07 -21.82
C GLU A 231 21.14 -1.01 -22.37
N SER A 232 22.44 -0.88 -22.08
CA SER A 232 23.48 -1.81 -22.50
C SER A 232 23.64 -3.03 -21.60
N ALA A 233 23.13 -3.00 -20.37
CA ALA A 233 23.18 -4.10 -19.42
C ALA A 233 21.87 -4.90 -19.45
N ILE A 234 21.90 -6.11 -19.98
CA ILE A 234 20.71 -6.93 -20.26
C ILE A 234 19.88 -7.14 -18.99
N LEU A 235 20.53 -7.58 -17.90
CA LEU A 235 19.80 -7.91 -16.67
C LEU A 235 19.26 -6.66 -15.98
N ALA A 236 20.01 -5.55 -16.00
CA ALA A 236 19.53 -4.28 -15.46
C ALA A 236 18.32 -3.74 -16.23
N ARG A 237 18.37 -3.80 -17.56
CA ARG A 237 17.27 -3.37 -18.44
C ARG A 237 16.00 -4.16 -18.20
N LEU A 238 16.10 -5.45 -17.93
CA LEU A 238 14.94 -6.33 -17.72
C LEU A 238 14.25 -6.09 -16.37
N THR A 239 15.01 -5.83 -15.30
CA THR A 239 14.45 -5.74 -13.94
C THR A 239 14.01 -4.33 -13.56
N LEU A 240 14.63 -3.30 -14.12
CA LEU A 240 14.39 -1.91 -13.72
C LEU A 240 12.96 -1.37 -13.89
N PRO A 241 12.19 -1.73 -14.94
CA PRO A 241 10.81 -1.28 -15.08
C PRO A 241 9.93 -1.65 -13.88
N ALA A 242 10.14 -2.83 -13.29
CA ALA A 242 9.39 -3.27 -12.11
C ALA A 242 9.62 -2.33 -10.90
N TYR A 243 10.82 -1.77 -10.77
CA TYR A 243 11.19 -0.87 -9.67
C TYR A 243 10.53 0.50 -9.79
N GLN A 244 10.41 1.00 -11.02
CA GLN A 244 9.69 2.24 -11.29
C GLN A 244 8.21 2.10 -10.94
N GLN A 245 7.61 0.96 -11.31
CA GLN A 245 6.22 0.67 -10.96
C GLN A 245 6.04 0.52 -9.44
N ALA A 246 7.04 0.01 -8.73
CA ALA A 246 7.01 -0.05 -7.28
C ALA A 246 7.04 1.34 -6.61
N ASP A 247 7.89 2.28 -7.06
CA ASP A 247 7.90 3.66 -6.52
C ASP A 247 6.56 4.37 -6.79
N VAL A 248 5.97 4.16 -7.96
CA VAL A 248 4.61 4.64 -8.30
C VAL A 248 3.57 4.08 -7.31
N ALA A 249 3.62 2.77 -7.02
CA ALA A 249 2.72 2.15 -6.06
C ALA A 249 2.93 2.66 -4.62
N MET A 250 4.19 2.87 -4.20
CA MET A 250 4.54 3.45 -2.90
C MET A 250 4.00 4.88 -2.73
N GLN A 251 4.06 5.70 -3.77
CA GLN A 251 3.48 7.04 -3.75
C GLN A 251 1.96 7.02 -3.62
N ARG A 252 1.27 6.14 -4.37
CA ARG A 252 -0.19 5.95 -4.22
C ARG A 252 -0.58 5.46 -2.82
N GLU A 253 0.21 4.55 -2.26
CA GLU A 253 0.00 4.06 -0.91
C GLU A 253 0.15 5.18 0.12
N ALA A 254 1.17 6.04 0.01
CA ALA A 254 1.34 7.18 0.91
C ALA A 254 0.09 8.09 0.92
N ALA A 255 -0.47 8.40 -0.26
CA ALA A 255 -1.72 9.15 -0.37
C ALA A 255 -2.89 8.44 0.32
N ARG A 256 -3.13 7.16 0.02
CA ARG A 256 -4.25 6.40 0.60
C ARG A 256 -4.14 6.22 2.11
N ARG A 257 -2.91 6.03 2.61
CA ARG A 257 -2.61 6.00 4.05
C ARG A 257 -2.90 7.31 4.75
N ALA A 258 -2.63 8.44 4.10
CA ALA A 258 -2.95 9.76 4.65
C ALA A 258 -4.46 10.04 4.64
N THR A 259 -5.20 9.54 3.65
CA THR A 259 -6.64 9.81 3.52
C THR A 259 -7.51 8.97 4.46
N LEU A 260 -7.10 7.77 4.86
CA LEU A 260 -7.87 6.90 5.75
C LEU A 260 -8.10 7.48 7.17
N PRO A 261 -7.09 7.99 7.90
CA PRO A 261 -7.31 8.60 9.21
C PRO A 261 -8.11 9.91 9.09
N LEU A 262 -7.94 10.66 7.99
CA LEU A 262 -8.78 11.84 7.72
C LEU A 262 -10.24 11.44 7.47
N MET A 263 -10.50 10.32 6.79
CA MET A 263 -11.84 9.77 6.62
C MET A 263 -12.50 9.42 7.96
N LEU A 264 -11.78 8.73 8.85
CA LEU A 264 -12.25 8.43 10.21
C LEU A 264 -12.53 9.70 11.03
N ALA A 265 -11.68 10.72 10.90
CA ALA A 265 -11.88 12.02 11.53
C ALA A 265 -13.12 12.76 10.99
N CYS A 266 -13.36 12.71 9.68
CA CYS A 266 -14.56 13.28 9.07
C CYS A 266 -15.82 12.55 9.54
N GLN A 267 -15.78 11.22 9.68
CA GLN A 267 -16.87 10.43 10.25
C GLN A 267 -17.13 10.82 11.70
N LEU A 268 -16.08 11.03 12.49
CA LEU A 268 -16.21 11.49 13.87
C LEU A 268 -16.86 12.88 13.94
N HIS A 269 -16.42 13.82 13.10
CA HIS A 269 -17.05 15.15 12.99
C HIS A 269 -18.54 15.02 12.64
N LEU A 270 -18.88 14.17 11.67
CA LEU A 270 -20.27 13.90 11.31
C LEU A 270 -21.09 13.38 12.50
N ARG A 271 -20.54 12.49 13.33
CA ARG A 271 -21.24 11.98 14.54
C ARG A 271 -21.41 13.04 15.61
N LEU A 272 -20.44 13.93 15.78
CA LEU A 272 -20.46 14.96 16.83
C LEU A 272 -21.34 16.17 16.46
N HIS A 273 -21.35 16.55 15.18
CA HIS A 273 -21.95 17.81 14.73
C HIS A 273 -23.15 17.61 13.78
N GLY A 274 -23.40 16.39 13.31
CA GLY A 274 -24.52 16.06 12.43
C GLY A 274 -24.29 16.35 10.94
N ASP A 275 -23.15 16.97 10.56
CA ASP A 275 -22.78 17.19 9.16
C ASP A 275 -21.27 17.02 8.91
N TRP A 276 -20.90 16.85 7.64
CA TRP A 276 -19.49 16.76 7.24
C TRP A 276 -18.74 18.07 7.46
N PRO A 277 -17.43 18.03 7.79
CA PRO A 277 -16.61 19.25 7.81
C PRO A 277 -16.62 19.90 6.43
N ALA A 278 -16.60 21.24 6.38
CA ALA A 278 -16.50 21.96 5.11
C ALA A 278 -15.05 21.94 4.60
N ASN A 279 -14.09 22.02 5.52
CA ASN A 279 -12.66 22.04 5.24
C ASN A 279 -11.89 21.15 6.23
N VAL A 280 -10.68 20.73 5.86
CA VAL A 280 -9.81 19.93 6.74
C VAL A 280 -9.49 20.66 8.06
N THR A 281 -9.40 21.98 8.02
CA THR A 281 -9.13 22.82 9.20
C THR A 281 -10.24 22.77 10.25
N ASP A 282 -11.46 22.42 9.87
CA ASP A 282 -12.60 22.32 10.80
C ASP A 282 -12.45 21.14 11.78
N LEU A 283 -11.50 20.25 11.53
CA LEU A 283 -11.19 19.10 12.39
C LEU A 283 -10.14 19.43 13.47
N VAL A 284 -9.56 20.63 13.45
CA VAL A 284 -8.46 21.06 14.33
C VAL A 284 -8.95 22.14 15.31
N PRO A 285 -8.57 22.10 16.59
CA PRO A 285 -7.71 21.10 17.26
C PRO A 285 -8.47 19.90 17.85
N ASP A 286 -9.81 19.90 17.76
CA ASP A 286 -10.67 19.03 18.57
C ASP A 286 -10.59 17.54 18.21
N ILE A 287 -10.43 17.22 16.93
CA ILE A 287 -10.32 15.84 16.43
C ILE A 287 -8.89 15.51 15.98
N LEU A 288 -8.24 16.45 15.30
CA LEU A 288 -6.88 16.35 14.79
C LEU A 288 -6.00 17.42 15.44
N ALA A 289 -4.78 17.05 15.83
CA ALA A 289 -3.82 18.02 16.37
C ALA A 289 -3.36 19.05 15.32
N GLU A 290 -3.19 18.60 14.08
CA GLU A 290 -2.72 19.41 12.96
C GLU A 290 -3.45 19.00 11.67
N PRO A 291 -3.59 19.92 10.70
CA PRO A 291 -4.21 19.60 9.42
C PRO A 291 -3.29 18.67 8.59
N PRO A 292 -3.79 17.52 8.11
CA PRO A 292 -2.99 16.57 7.32
C PRO A 292 -2.57 17.14 5.97
N VAL A 293 -1.26 17.11 5.72
CA VAL A 293 -0.61 17.49 4.46
C VAL A 293 -0.85 16.43 3.39
N ASP A 294 -1.01 16.87 2.15
CA ASP A 294 -1.06 16.02 0.97
C ASP A 294 0.35 15.49 0.62
N PRO A 295 0.60 14.17 0.69
CA PRO A 295 1.92 13.62 0.40
C PRO A 295 2.35 13.74 -1.07
N LEU A 296 1.41 13.97 -2.00
CA LEU A 296 1.67 14.17 -3.43
C LEU A 296 1.44 15.62 -3.88
N GLY A 297 0.88 16.45 -3.01
CA GLY A 297 0.75 17.89 -3.22
C GLY A 297 2.08 18.64 -3.09
N LYS A 298 2.03 19.95 -3.32
CA LYS A 298 3.18 20.83 -3.06
C LYS A 298 3.42 20.99 -1.57
N SER A 299 4.60 21.50 -1.21
CA SER A 299 4.96 21.73 0.19
C SER A 299 3.87 22.55 0.92
N GLY A 300 3.34 21.99 2.00
CA GLY A 300 2.31 22.61 2.83
C GLY A 300 0.87 22.52 2.29
N GLU A 301 0.64 21.95 1.11
CA GLU A 301 -0.73 21.70 0.63
C GLU A 301 -1.40 20.63 1.48
N LEU A 302 -2.66 20.84 1.82
CA LEU A 302 -3.45 19.92 2.63
C LEU A 302 -4.17 18.90 1.74
N LEU A 303 -4.56 17.77 2.34
CA LEU A 303 -5.55 16.89 1.73
C LEU A 303 -6.86 17.65 1.47
N ARG A 304 -7.61 17.21 0.47
CA ARG A 304 -8.82 17.90 0.00
C ARG A 304 -10.08 17.12 0.35
N LEU A 305 -11.17 17.86 0.55
CA LEU A 305 -12.51 17.34 0.81
C LEU A 305 -13.45 17.79 -0.31
N LYS A 306 -14.30 16.90 -0.79
CA LYS A 306 -15.35 17.23 -1.75
C LYS A 306 -16.62 16.48 -1.44
N ARG A 307 -17.72 17.21 -1.24
CA ARG A 307 -19.05 16.60 -1.11
C ARG A 307 -19.50 16.04 -2.45
N VAL A 308 -20.02 14.81 -2.45
CA VAL A 308 -20.56 14.12 -3.62
C VAL A 308 -21.88 13.45 -3.22
N GLY A 309 -23.00 14.13 -3.49
CA GLY A 309 -24.29 13.73 -2.92
C GLY A 309 -24.25 13.84 -1.39
N ASP A 310 -24.66 12.78 -0.71
CA ASP A 310 -24.60 12.70 0.75
C ASP A 310 -23.22 12.31 1.29
N ASP A 311 -22.35 11.78 0.42
CA ASP A 311 -21.03 11.28 0.79
C ASP A 311 -19.95 12.37 0.72
N LEU A 312 -18.79 12.06 1.28
CA LEU A 312 -17.61 12.91 1.25
C LEU A 312 -16.45 12.17 0.60
N VAL A 313 -15.83 12.76 -0.42
CA VAL A 313 -14.58 12.28 -1.01
C VAL A 313 -13.41 13.00 -0.35
N ILE A 314 -12.45 12.22 0.16
CA ILE A 314 -11.20 12.69 0.75
C ILE A 314 -10.07 12.28 -0.19
N PHE A 315 -9.28 13.22 -0.70
CA PHE A 315 -8.33 12.93 -1.76
C PHE A 315 -7.05 13.78 -1.73
N SER A 316 -6.05 13.21 -2.40
CA SER A 316 -4.76 13.78 -2.79
C SER A 316 -4.74 13.93 -4.32
N VAL A 317 -4.01 14.94 -4.83
CA VAL A 317 -3.89 15.28 -6.29
C VAL A 317 -3.19 14.20 -7.14
N GLY A 318 -2.82 13.06 -6.54
CA GLY A 318 -2.22 11.95 -7.24
C GLY A 318 -0.89 12.28 -7.93
N LEU A 319 -0.50 11.44 -8.88
CA LEU A 319 0.85 11.46 -9.48
C LEU A 319 1.03 12.48 -10.61
N ASN A 320 -0.07 12.95 -11.19
CA ASN A 320 -0.03 14.01 -12.21
C ASN A 320 0.15 15.41 -11.58
N GLY A 321 -0.05 15.53 -10.26
CA GLY A 321 0.09 16.76 -9.50
C GLY A 321 -1.03 17.78 -9.75
N ASN A 322 -2.12 17.36 -10.39
CA ASN A 322 -3.26 18.20 -10.70
C ASN A 322 -4.45 17.82 -9.82
N ASP A 323 -5.26 18.81 -9.46
CA ASP A 323 -6.53 18.54 -8.79
C ASP A 323 -7.58 18.12 -9.84
N ASP A 324 -7.87 16.83 -9.90
CA ASP A 324 -8.87 16.26 -10.81
C ASP A 324 -10.26 16.17 -10.14
N GLY A 325 -10.47 16.96 -9.08
CA GLY A 325 -11.76 17.13 -8.44
C GLY A 325 -12.23 15.90 -7.68
N GLY A 326 -11.31 15.12 -7.11
CA GLY A 326 -11.62 13.92 -6.34
C GLY A 326 -11.99 12.72 -7.22
N ASN A 327 -11.45 12.64 -8.44
CA ASN A 327 -11.63 11.47 -9.29
C ASN A 327 -10.71 10.33 -8.84
N ILE A 328 -11.19 9.56 -7.86
CA ILE A 328 -10.46 8.48 -7.20
C ILE A 328 -10.74 7.08 -7.80
N GLY A 329 -11.48 7.01 -8.91
CA GLY A 329 -11.75 5.76 -9.62
C GLY A 329 -12.61 4.75 -8.86
N ASP A 330 -13.47 5.20 -7.94
CA ASP A 330 -14.28 4.38 -7.04
C ASP A 330 -15.68 4.02 -7.58
N PHE A 331 -15.81 3.99 -8.92
CA PHE A 331 -17.03 3.62 -9.63
C PHE A 331 -16.97 2.16 -10.12
N ILE A 332 -18.13 1.59 -10.49
CA ILE A 332 -18.21 0.22 -11.04
C ILE A 332 -17.36 0.12 -12.31
N GLY A 333 -16.40 -0.81 -12.31
CA GLY A 333 -15.46 -1.00 -13.43
C GLY A 333 -14.28 -0.01 -13.44
N GLY A 334 -14.22 0.91 -12.48
CA GLY A 334 -13.10 1.81 -12.29
C GLY A 334 -11.86 1.11 -11.74
N ASN A 335 -10.69 1.56 -12.17
CA ASN A 335 -9.41 1.15 -11.59
C ASN A 335 -8.84 2.29 -10.76
N SER A 336 -8.93 2.20 -9.43
CA SER A 336 -8.36 3.20 -8.52
C SER A 336 -6.84 3.39 -8.68
N ASN A 337 -6.13 2.42 -9.26
CA ASN A 337 -4.71 2.58 -9.58
C ASN A 337 -4.48 3.43 -10.83
N GLU A 338 -5.47 3.59 -11.71
CA GLU A 338 -5.39 4.46 -12.89
C GLU A 338 -6.06 5.82 -12.67
N ALA A 339 -6.73 5.97 -11.52
CA ALA A 339 -7.37 7.21 -11.13
C ALA A 339 -6.35 8.36 -11.02
N PRO A 340 -6.69 9.55 -11.55
CA PRO A 340 -5.78 10.70 -11.50
C PRO A 340 -5.56 11.18 -10.07
N ASP A 341 -6.61 11.21 -9.23
CA ASP A 341 -6.52 11.47 -7.80
C ASP A 341 -6.42 10.18 -7.00
N GLN A 342 -5.88 10.26 -5.78
CA GLN A 342 -5.80 9.13 -4.86
C GLN A 342 -6.53 9.45 -3.56
N GLY A 343 -7.44 8.57 -3.13
CA GLY A 343 -8.20 8.84 -1.92
C GLY A 343 -9.21 7.78 -1.53
N ILE A 344 -10.17 8.19 -0.72
CA ILE A 344 -11.21 7.34 -0.15
C ILE A 344 -12.53 8.11 -0.04
N ARG A 345 -13.64 7.41 -0.26
CA ARG A 345 -14.98 7.94 -0.01
C ARG A 345 -15.46 7.58 1.39
N ALA A 346 -15.78 8.59 2.19
CA ALA A 346 -16.56 8.43 3.42
C ALA A 346 -18.04 8.36 3.06
N LEU A 347 -18.70 7.26 3.46
CA LEU A 347 -20.12 7.09 3.23
C LEU A 347 -20.92 7.72 4.38
N ARG A 348 -22.00 8.45 4.06
CA ARG A 348 -22.93 8.89 5.11
C ARG A 348 -23.67 7.67 5.65
N PRO A 349 -23.87 7.54 6.97
CA PRO A 349 -24.70 6.48 7.52
C PRO A 349 -26.11 6.59 6.95
N TYR A 350 -26.56 5.56 6.27
CA TYR A 350 -27.97 5.45 5.93
C TYR A 350 -28.72 5.12 7.23
N LEU A 351 -29.49 6.08 7.74
CA LEU A 351 -30.59 5.79 8.65
C LEU A 351 -31.63 5.03 7.84
N SER A 352 -31.44 3.73 7.63
CA SER A 352 -32.50 2.91 7.07
C SER A 352 -33.64 2.89 8.10
N PRO A 353 -34.86 3.30 7.76
CA PRO A 353 -36.01 2.98 8.59
C PRO A 353 -36.21 1.47 8.49
N ASN A 354 -35.54 0.73 9.38
CA ASN A 354 -35.76 -0.67 9.71
C ASN A 354 -36.03 -1.58 8.48
N PRO A 355 -35.02 -2.26 7.91
CA PRO A 355 -35.33 -3.38 7.03
C PRO A 355 -35.93 -4.46 7.92
N THR A 356 -37.26 -4.56 7.96
CA THR A 356 -37.98 -5.69 8.53
C THR A 356 -37.24 -6.95 8.09
N LYS A 357 -36.73 -7.72 9.06
CA LYS A 357 -36.19 -9.06 8.84
C LYS A 357 -37.08 -9.76 7.81
N PRO A 358 -36.54 -10.30 6.71
CA PRO A 358 -37.35 -11.10 5.81
C PRO A 358 -37.93 -12.25 6.64
N GLU A 359 -39.25 -12.30 6.73
CA GLU A 359 -39.98 -13.41 7.32
C GLU A 359 -39.59 -14.66 6.54
N VAL A 360 -38.86 -15.56 7.20
CA VAL A 360 -38.53 -16.87 6.62
C VAL A 360 -39.83 -17.66 6.62
N THR A 361 -40.57 -17.61 5.52
CA THR A 361 -41.66 -18.55 5.27
C THR A 361 -41.05 -19.96 5.16
N PRO A 362 -41.49 -20.93 5.99
CA PRO A 362 -40.99 -22.29 5.89
C PRO A 362 -41.42 -22.90 4.56
N PRO A 363 -40.61 -23.80 3.98
CA PRO A 363 -40.92 -24.39 2.68
C PRO A 363 -42.21 -25.19 2.76
N GLU A 364 -43.13 -24.92 1.84
CA GLU A 364 -44.29 -25.76 1.61
C GLU A 364 -43.81 -27.17 1.25
N LYS A 365 -44.28 -28.15 2.01
CA LYS A 365 -44.14 -29.56 1.66
C LYS A 365 -44.99 -29.82 0.42
N ASN A 366 -44.35 -30.23 -0.67
CA ASN A 366 -44.93 -31.09 -1.70
C ASN A 366 -43.90 -32.14 -2.09
#